data_AF-A0A7J4VRM7-F1
#
_entry.id   AF-A0A7J4VRM7-F1
#
_cell.length_a   1.000
_cell.length_b   1.000
_cell.length_c   1.000
_cell.angle_alpha   90.00
_cell.angle_beta   90.00
_cell.angle_gamma   90.00
#
_symmetry.space_group_name_H-M   'P 1'
#
loop_
_entity.id
_entity.type
_entity.pdbx_description
1 polymer ?
#
loop_
_entity_poly.entity_id
_entity_poly.type
_entity_poly.pdbx_seq_one_letter_code
_entity_poly.pdbx_strand_id
1 'polypeptide(L)'
;MKQPRHCVVVAVSALSGDGMSIYKFTKRKLISHGVLYFETGKTILDDKQLFLLFVKLERARRLADLCIIQSKIEEIAAYTKKVDKFYLILFAYMYIRFSDFTPHIEHAEVRLDNGDVPYIKDYRCPLSQPEIAIGEWALSMYEKYERHFFRAMNLRDQRVKSLG
;
A
#
# COMPACT_ATOMS: atom_id res chain seq x y z
N MET A 1 32.12 -7.61 -11.15
CA MET A 1 30.77 -7.47 -11.75
C MET A 1 29.87 -8.53 -11.10
N LYS A 2 28.91 -8.14 -10.26
CA LYS A 2 27.98 -9.10 -9.63
C LYS A 2 26.81 -9.36 -10.59
N GLN A 3 26.57 -10.63 -10.91
CA GLN A 3 25.45 -11.09 -11.75
C GLN A 3 24.10 -10.71 -11.13
N PRO A 4 23.05 -10.55 -11.95
CA PRO A 4 21.71 -10.17 -11.47
C PRO A 4 21.11 -11.31 -10.64
N ARG A 5 20.52 -10.93 -9.50
CA ARG A 5 19.80 -11.83 -8.59
C ARG A 5 18.53 -12.32 -9.27
N HIS A 6 18.42 -13.62 -9.53
CA HIS A 6 17.23 -14.21 -10.15
C HIS A 6 16.12 -14.40 -9.11
N CYS A 7 15.06 -13.60 -9.20
CA CYS A 7 13.80 -13.83 -8.50
C CYS A 7 13.00 -14.88 -9.29
N VAL A 8 12.71 -16.01 -8.68
CA VAL A 8 11.85 -17.05 -9.27
C VAL A 8 10.42 -16.78 -8.83
N VAL A 9 9.57 -16.39 -9.77
CA VAL A 9 8.16 -16.06 -9.54
C VAL A 9 7.32 -17.29 -9.89
N VAL A 10 6.67 -17.90 -8.91
CA VAL A 10 5.68 -18.96 -9.13
C VAL A 10 4.29 -18.37 -8.89
N ALA A 11 3.46 -18.37 -9.94
CA ALA A 11 2.12 -17.79 -9.91
C ALA A 11 1.06 -18.89 -9.79
N VAL A 12 0.12 -18.71 -8.87
CA VAL A 12 -1.11 -19.51 -8.80
C VAL A 12 -2.27 -18.62 -9.21
N SER A 13 -2.99 -18.98 -10.26
CA SER A 13 -4.04 -18.16 -10.87
C SER A 13 -5.29 -18.06 -9.98
N ALA A 14 -5.67 -16.84 -9.57
CA ALA A 14 -7.02 -16.54 -9.11
C ALA A 14 -7.70 -15.54 -10.06
N LEU A 15 -8.69 -16.05 -10.80
CA LEU A 15 -9.62 -15.25 -11.60
C LEU A 15 -10.61 -14.54 -10.68
N SER A 16 -10.79 -13.22 -10.84
CA SER A 16 -12.06 -12.57 -10.51
C SER A 16 -12.15 -11.19 -11.17
N GLY A 17 -12.62 -11.19 -12.42
CA GLY A 17 -13.19 -10.00 -13.05
C GLY A 17 -14.56 -9.72 -12.46
N ASP A 18 -14.60 -9.02 -11.33
CA ASP A 18 -15.86 -8.61 -10.71
C ASP A 18 -16.31 -7.29 -11.38
N GLY A 19 -17.51 -7.26 -11.97
CA GLY A 19 -18.10 -6.13 -12.74
C GLY A 19 -18.43 -4.88 -11.91
N MET A 20 -17.61 -4.60 -10.91
CA MET A 20 -17.78 -3.57 -9.91
C MET A 20 -17.20 -2.23 -10.41
N SER A 21 -17.96 -1.15 -10.24
CA SER A 21 -17.45 0.19 -10.53
C SER A 21 -16.19 0.49 -9.72
N ILE A 22 -15.25 1.24 -10.31
CA ILE A 22 -13.98 1.57 -9.63
C ILE A 22 -14.20 2.25 -8.28
N TYR A 23 -15.24 3.07 -8.16
CA TYR A 23 -15.64 3.70 -6.90
C TYR A 23 -16.00 2.67 -5.83
N LYS A 24 -16.84 1.69 -6.19
CA LYS A 24 -17.26 0.64 -5.25
C LYS A 24 -16.10 -0.28 -4.90
N PHE A 25 -15.22 -0.58 -5.86
CA PHE A 25 -13.99 -1.33 -5.63
C PHE A 25 -13.06 -0.59 -4.66
N THR A 26 -12.72 0.66 -4.93
CA THR A 26 -11.84 1.48 -4.07
C THR A 26 -12.41 1.60 -2.65
N LYS A 27 -13.73 1.84 -2.52
CA LYS A 27 -14.38 1.90 -1.20
C LYS A 27 -14.27 0.56 -0.45
N ARG A 28 -14.60 -0.57 -1.10
CA ARG A 28 -14.47 -1.89 -0.47
C ARG A 28 -13.04 -2.18 -0.06
N LYS A 29 -12.07 -1.87 -0.92
CA LYS A 29 -10.65 -2.09 -0.67
C LYS A 29 -10.14 -1.26 0.51
N LEU A 30 -10.49 0.01 0.59
CA LEU A 30 -10.19 0.87 1.74
C LEU A 30 -10.76 0.27 3.04
N ILE A 31 -12.01 -0.18 3.02
CA ILE A 31 -12.66 -0.81 4.18
C ILE A 31 -11.94 -2.10 4.58
N SER A 32 -11.63 -2.99 3.63
CA SER A 32 -10.94 -4.26 3.92
C SER A 32 -9.52 -4.08 4.45
N HIS A 33 -8.91 -2.93 4.22
CA HIS A 33 -7.57 -2.59 4.74
C HIS A 33 -7.63 -1.73 6.00
N GLY A 34 -8.77 -1.74 6.70
CA GLY A 34 -8.86 -1.22 8.06
C GLY A 34 -9.03 0.29 8.18
N VAL A 35 -9.43 0.98 7.10
CA VAL A 35 -9.74 2.42 7.16
C VAL A 35 -10.83 2.74 8.19
N LEU A 36 -11.71 1.77 8.50
CA LEU A 36 -12.72 1.90 9.56
C LEU A 36 -12.22 1.55 10.97
N TYR A 37 -11.06 0.90 11.11
CA TYR A 37 -10.48 0.58 12.42
C TYR A 37 -9.85 1.79 13.09
N PHE A 38 -9.66 2.88 12.34
CA PHE A 38 -9.13 4.14 12.84
C PHE A 38 -10.18 5.23 12.64
N GLU A 39 -10.53 5.95 13.71
CA GLU A 39 -11.47 7.08 13.65
C GLU A 39 -11.04 8.10 12.60
N THR A 40 -9.74 8.33 12.49
CA THR A 40 -9.16 9.21 11.50
C THR A 40 -9.28 8.67 10.07
N GLY A 41 -9.17 7.35 9.88
CA GLY A 41 -9.29 6.70 8.57
C GLY A 41 -10.68 6.90 7.94
N LYS A 42 -11.75 6.94 8.74
CA LYS A 42 -13.11 7.23 8.25
C LYS A 42 -13.18 8.54 7.44
N THR A 43 -12.33 9.53 7.76
CA THR A 43 -12.21 10.78 6.97
C THR A 43 -12.01 10.51 5.48
N ILE A 44 -11.26 9.47 5.10
CA ILE A 44 -11.00 9.13 3.69
C ILE A 44 -12.29 8.78 2.94
N LEU A 45 -13.29 8.22 3.64
CA LEU A 45 -14.57 7.83 3.05
C LEU A 45 -15.58 8.99 3.04
N ASP A 46 -15.54 9.85 4.05
CA ASP A 46 -16.49 10.96 4.22
C ASP A 46 -16.09 12.19 3.40
N ASP A 47 -14.78 12.43 3.23
CA ASP A 47 -14.26 13.50 2.40
C ASP A 47 -14.26 13.10 0.92
N LYS A 48 -15.17 13.71 0.15
CA LYS A 48 -15.33 13.44 -1.29
C LYS A 48 -14.05 13.70 -2.08
N GLN A 49 -13.29 14.74 -1.77
CA GLN A 49 -12.09 15.06 -2.54
C GLN A 49 -10.99 14.06 -2.24
N LEU A 50 -10.77 13.73 -0.97
CA LEU A 50 -9.80 12.72 -0.57
C LEU A 50 -10.15 11.35 -1.14
N PHE A 51 -11.43 10.95 -1.06
CA PHE A 51 -11.90 9.69 -1.66
C PHE A 51 -11.61 9.63 -3.17
N LEU A 52 -11.86 10.71 -3.90
CA LEU A 52 -11.58 10.78 -5.34
C LEU A 52 -10.09 10.67 -5.66
N LEU A 53 -9.20 11.17 -4.79
CA LEU A 53 -7.76 10.96 -4.93
C LEU A 53 -7.39 9.48 -4.80
N PHE A 54 -8.00 8.74 -3.87
CA PHE A 54 -7.82 7.28 -3.79
C PHE A 54 -8.37 6.54 -5.02
N VAL A 55 -9.46 7.02 -5.62
CA VAL A 55 -9.96 6.46 -6.90
C VAL A 55 -8.96 6.70 -8.03
N LYS A 56 -8.34 7.90 -8.10
CA LYS A 56 -7.27 8.18 -9.08
C LYS A 56 -6.03 7.30 -8.83
N LEU A 57 -5.68 7.08 -7.57
CA LEU A 57 -4.60 6.17 -7.18
C LEU A 57 -4.90 4.73 -7.64
N GLU A 58 -6.14 4.25 -7.50
CA GLU A 58 -6.54 2.94 -8.03
C GLU A 58 -6.41 2.85 -9.54
N ARG A 59 -6.77 3.92 -10.27
CA ARG A 59 -6.55 3.97 -11.73
C ARG A 59 -5.08 3.89 -12.08
N ALA A 60 -4.23 4.67 -11.41
CA ALA A 60 -2.79 4.65 -11.60
C ALA A 60 -2.20 3.26 -11.33
N ARG A 61 -2.64 2.63 -10.24
CA ARG A 61 -2.24 1.27 -9.88
C ARG A 61 -2.58 0.25 -10.98
N ARG A 62 -3.79 0.31 -11.55
CA ARG A 62 -4.21 -0.59 -12.65
C ARG A 62 -3.41 -0.43 -13.94
N LEU A 63 -2.76 0.73 -14.13
CA LEU A 63 -1.84 0.96 -15.25
C LEU A 63 -0.42 0.44 -14.98
N ALA A 64 -0.13 0.03 -13.73
CA ALA A 64 1.19 -0.44 -13.30
C ALA A 64 2.34 0.56 -13.60
N ASP A 65 2.06 1.86 -13.53
CA ASP A 65 3.05 2.92 -13.76
C ASP A 65 3.47 3.57 -12.44
N LEU A 66 4.73 3.37 -12.05
CA LEU A 66 5.27 3.89 -10.79
C LEU A 66 5.28 5.42 -10.73
N CYS A 67 5.58 6.10 -11.83
CA CYS A 67 5.63 7.57 -11.89
C CYS A 67 4.24 8.16 -11.66
N ILE A 68 3.21 7.58 -12.31
CA ILE A 68 1.82 8.03 -12.12
C ILE A 68 1.38 7.73 -10.67
N ILE A 69 1.72 6.57 -10.11
CA ILE A 69 1.41 6.23 -8.71
C ILE A 69 2.05 7.24 -7.75
N GLN A 70 3.34 7.53 -7.90
CA GLN A 70 4.06 8.50 -7.07
C GLN A 70 3.41 9.88 -7.14
N SER A 71 3.07 10.36 -8.35
CA SER A 71 2.36 11.61 -8.56
C SER A 71 1.00 11.64 -7.83
N LYS A 72 0.22 10.53 -7.83
CA LYS A 72 -1.04 10.47 -7.08
C LYS A 72 -0.85 10.41 -5.57
N ILE A 73 0.23 9.80 -5.08
CA ILE A 73 0.57 9.86 -3.66
C ILE A 73 0.97 11.28 -3.26
N GLU A 74 1.69 12.02 -4.10
CA GLU A 74 2.01 13.43 -3.85
C GLU A 74 0.77 14.33 -3.82
N GLU A 75 -0.20 14.11 -4.71
CA GLU A 75 -1.50 14.79 -4.65
C GLU A 75 -2.22 14.52 -3.32
N ILE A 76 -2.23 13.27 -2.85
CA ILE A 76 -2.78 12.90 -1.54
C ILE A 76 -1.98 13.56 -0.41
N ALA A 77 -0.66 13.58 -0.48
CA ALA A 77 0.21 14.22 0.50
C ALA A 77 -0.08 15.73 0.63
N ALA A 78 -0.18 16.42 -0.50
CA ALA A 78 -0.51 17.84 -0.56
C ALA A 78 -1.90 18.11 0.02
N TYR A 79 -2.88 17.27 -0.34
CA TYR A 79 -4.24 17.40 0.18
C TYR A 79 -4.31 17.18 1.70
N THR A 80 -3.75 16.07 2.18
CA THR A 80 -3.76 15.71 3.61
C THR A 80 -3.01 16.72 4.46
N LYS A 81 -1.94 17.33 3.93
CA LYS A 81 -1.26 18.47 4.55
C LYS A 81 -2.15 19.72 4.62
N LYS A 82 -2.87 20.04 3.53
CA LYS A 82 -3.78 21.20 3.48
C LYS A 82 -4.90 21.11 4.52
N VAL A 83 -5.40 19.92 4.81
CA VAL A 83 -6.47 19.70 5.81
C VAL A 83 -5.94 19.36 7.22
N ASP A 84 -4.65 19.55 7.47
CA ASP A 84 -3.96 19.23 8.73
C ASP A 84 -4.16 17.79 9.23
N LYS A 85 -4.24 16.84 8.29
CA LYS A 85 -4.36 15.40 8.54
C LYS A 85 -3.27 14.62 7.81
N PHE A 86 -2.02 15.10 7.90
CA PHE A 86 -0.87 14.55 7.17
C PHE A 86 -0.67 13.04 7.39
N TYR A 87 -1.03 12.52 8.56
CA TYR A 87 -0.94 11.09 8.88
C TYR A 87 -1.78 10.21 7.92
N LEU A 88 -2.84 10.74 7.29
CA LEU A 88 -3.69 9.99 6.36
C LEU A 88 -2.94 9.51 5.11
N ILE A 89 -1.76 10.07 4.81
CA ILE A 89 -0.91 9.59 3.73
C ILE A 89 -0.51 8.12 3.91
N LEU A 90 -0.42 7.61 5.16
CA LEU A 90 -0.08 6.20 5.37
C LEU A 90 -1.11 5.27 4.71
N PHE A 91 -2.38 5.64 4.71
CA PHE A 91 -3.41 4.84 4.05
C PHE A 91 -3.18 4.73 2.54
N ALA A 92 -2.53 5.69 1.89
CA ALA A 92 -2.14 5.58 0.48
C ALA A 92 -1.06 4.50 0.29
N TYR A 93 -0.05 4.47 1.15
CA TYR A 93 0.97 3.41 1.11
C TYR A 93 0.39 2.04 1.47
N MET A 94 -0.47 1.95 2.49
CA MET A 94 -1.22 0.73 2.81
C MET A 94 -2.08 0.26 1.63
N TYR A 95 -2.74 1.18 0.94
CA TYR A 95 -3.62 0.86 -0.18
C TYR A 95 -2.86 0.19 -1.34
N ILE A 96 -1.62 0.62 -1.60
CA ILE A 96 -0.75 -0.01 -2.61
C ILE A 96 -0.12 -1.29 -2.04
N ARG A 97 0.36 -1.27 -0.80
CA ARG A 97 0.94 -2.45 -0.14
C ARG A 97 -0.04 -3.62 -0.12
N PHE A 98 -1.29 -3.42 0.26
CA PHE A 98 -2.28 -4.50 0.27
C PHE A 98 -2.96 -4.68 -1.10
N SER A 99 -2.17 -4.73 -2.16
CA SER A 99 -2.63 -5.06 -3.51
C SER A 99 -2.03 -6.38 -3.97
N ASP A 100 -2.49 -6.88 -5.11
CA ASP A 100 -1.93 -8.10 -5.71
C ASP A 100 -0.45 -7.94 -6.09
N PHE A 101 0.10 -6.71 -6.03
CA PHE A 101 1.50 -6.39 -6.31
C PHE A 101 2.45 -6.77 -5.19
N THR A 102 1.95 -7.13 -4.00
CA THR A 102 2.79 -7.63 -2.91
C THR A 102 2.69 -9.14 -2.76
N PRO A 103 3.79 -9.78 -2.36
CA PRO A 103 3.82 -11.22 -2.18
C PRO A 103 2.84 -11.64 -1.09
N HIS A 104 2.14 -12.74 -1.34
CA HIS A 104 1.31 -13.39 -0.34
C HIS A 104 2.15 -14.20 0.65
N ILE A 105 3.25 -14.80 0.15
CA ILE A 105 4.21 -15.58 0.92
C ILE A 105 5.62 -15.15 0.50
N GLU A 106 6.44 -14.82 1.49
CA GLU A 106 7.89 -14.68 1.32
C GLU A 106 8.55 -15.89 1.98
N HIS A 107 9.29 -16.67 1.19
CA HIS A 107 9.98 -17.85 1.69
C HIS A 107 11.29 -17.46 2.36
N ALA A 108 11.68 -18.24 3.38
CA ALA A 108 12.97 -18.07 4.01
C ALA A 108 14.11 -18.23 2.98
N GLU A 109 15.17 -17.45 3.17
CA GLU A 109 16.38 -17.54 2.37
C GLU A 109 16.96 -18.97 2.42
N VAL A 110 16.96 -19.65 1.28
CA VAL A 110 17.63 -20.94 1.15
C VAL A 110 19.01 -20.68 0.58
N ARG A 111 20.07 -21.02 1.30
CA ARG A 111 21.43 -20.98 0.74
C ARG A 111 21.61 -22.21 -0.14
N LEU A 112 21.89 -21.97 -1.42
CA LEU A 112 22.23 -23.02 -2.37
C LEU A 112 23.72 -23.40 -2.22
N ASP A 113 24.06 -24.62 -2.63
CA ASP A 113 25.42 -25.16 -2.53
C ASP A 113 26.47 -24.36 -3.31
N ASN A 114 26.03 -23.56 -4.29
CA ASN A 114 26.88 -22.66 -5.07
C ASN A 114 27.11 -21.28 -4.39
N GLY A 115 26.56 -21.07 -3.18
CA GLY A 115 26.63 -19.80 -2.44
C GLY A 115 25.57 -18.78 -2.82
N ASP A 116 24.68 -19.09 -3.76
CA ASP A 116 23.55 -18.22 -4.09
C ASP A 116 22.46 -18.29 -3.02
N VAL A 117 21.76 -17.17 -2.85
CA VAL A 117 20.61 -17.05 -1.94
C VAL A 117 19.40 -16.63 -2.77
N PRO A 118 18.60 -17.58 -3.29
CA PRO A 118 17.31 -17.29 -3.89
C PRO A 118 16.35 -16.66 -2.88
N TYR A 119 15.71 -15.58 -3.33
CA TYR A 119 14.51 -15.04 -2.71
C TYR A 119 13.31 -15.55 -3.50
N ILE A 120 12.51 -16.42 -2.88
CA ILE A 120 11.29 -16.95 -3.49
C ILE A 120 10.11 -16.19 -2.90
N LYS A 121 9.30 -15.61 -3.78
CA LYS A 121 8.11 -14.84 -3.43
C LYS A 121 6.92 -15.39 -4.21
N ASP A 122 5.89 -15.83 -3.49
CA ASP A 122 4.65 -16.29 -4.11
C ASP A 122 3.65 -15.14 -4.16
N TYR A 123 3.14 -14.89 -5.37
CA TYR A 123 2.11 -13.88 -5.62
C TYR A 123 0.77 -14.56 -5.91
N ARG A 124 -0.32 -13.86 -5.59
CA ARG A 124 -1.69 -14.35 -5.83
C ARG A 124 -2.07 -14.41 -7.30
N CYS A 125 -1.28 -13.78 -8.16
CA CYS A 125 -1.43 -13.81 -9.60
C CYS A 125 -0.06 -13.60 -10.26
N PRO A 126 0.07 -13.92 -11.57
CA PRO A 126 1.26 -13.55 -12.33
C PRO A 126 1.41 -12.03 -12.37
N LEU A 127 2.62 -11.55 -12.05
CA LEU A 127 2.97 -10.13 -12.09
C LEU A 127 4.13 -9.87 -13.05
N SER A 128 4.09 -8.70 -13.66
CA SER A 128 5.20 -8.10 -14.40
C SER A 128 6.25 -7.50 -13.45
N GLN A 129 7.48 -7.30 -13.97
CA GLN A 129 8.55 -6.65 -13.20
C GLN A 129 8.18 -5.25 -12.66
N PRO A 130 7.48 -4.38 -13.43
CA PRO A 130 6.98 -3.11 -12.90
C PRO A 130 6.03 -3.27 -11.70
N GLU A 131 5.10 -4.23 -11.76
CA GLU A 131 4.15 -4.48 -10.67
C GLU A 131 4.87 -4.93 -9.40
N ILE A 132 5.84 -5.84 -9.53
CA ILE A 132 6.70 -6.26 -8.42
C ILE A 132 7.45 -5.05 -7.83
N ALA A 133 8.08 -4.24 -8.68
CA ALA A 133 8.84 -3.06 -8.22
C ALA A 133 7.95 -2.04 -7.48
N ILE A 134 6.70 -1.85 -7.93
CA ILE A 134 5.71 -1.01 -7.24
C ILE A 134 5.38 -1.60 -5.87
N GLY A 135 5.20 -2.91 -5.77
CA GLY A 135 4.94 -3.62 -4.50
C GLY A 135 6.08 -3.43 -3.49
N GLU A 136 7.32 -3.68 -3.91
CA GLU A 136 8.52 -3.50 -3.08
C GLU A 136 8.69 -2.05 -2.62
N TRP A 137 8.48 -1.09 -3.54
CA TRP A 137 8.53 0.33 -3.20
C TRP A 137 7.46 0.70 -2.17
N ALA A 138 6.22 0.24 -2.35
CA ALA A 138 5.13 0.55 -1.42
C ALA A 138 5.36 -0.07 -0.03
N LEU A 139 5.96 -1.26 0.03
CA LEU A 139 6.38 -1.90 1.28
C LEU A 139 7.42 -1.04 2.01
N SER A 140 8.50 -0.67 1.33
CA SER A 140 9.56 0.18 1.88
C SER A 140 9.03 1.52 2.39
N MET A 141 8.13 2.16 1.64
CA MET A 141 7.51 3.41 2.05
C MET A 141 6.58 3.22 3.25
N TYR A 142 5.78 2.16 3.26
CA TYR A 142 4.95 1.85 4.42
C TYR A 142 5.79 1.63 5.67
N GLU A 143 6.81 0.78 5.63
CA GLU A 143 7.67 0.49 6.80
C GLU A 143 8.37 1.75 7.32
N LYS A 144 8.81 2.62 6.40
CA LYS A 144 9.39 3.91 6.75
C LYS A 144 8.42 4.78 7.55
N TYR A 145 7.14 4.83 7.18
CA TYR A 145 6.16 5.71 7.81
C TYR A 145 5.33 5.06 8.92
N GLU A 146 5.21 3.73 8.95
CA GLU A 146 4.38 2.96 9.88
C GLU A 146 4.74 3.27 11.33
N ARG A 147 6.04 3.25 11.67
CA ARG A 147 6.52 3.56 13.03
C ARG A 147 6.16 4.98 13.46
N HIS A 148 6.23 5.94 12.54
CA HIS A 148 5.88 7.34 12.82
C HIS A 148 4.36 7.52 12.92
N PHE A 149 3.61 6.78 12.13
CA PHE A 149 2.16 6.83 12.10
C PHE A 149 1.54 6.22 13.37
N PHE A 150 1.95 5.02 13.79
CA PHE A 150 1.46 4.45 15.05
C PHE A 150 1.84 5.30 16.25
N ARG A 151 3.00 5.98 16.21
CA ARG A 151 3.35 6.97 17.22
C ARG A 151 2.45 8.21 17.20
N ALA A 152 2.04 8.68 16.02
CA ALA A 152 1.13 9.81 15.87
C ALA A 152 -0.34 9.46 16.16
N MET A 153 -0.74 8.21 15.90
CA MET A 153 -2.06 7.63 16.16
C MET A 153 -2.22 7.10 17.59
N ASN A 154 -1.11 6.77 18.27
CA ASN A 154 -0.98 6.87 19.73
C ASN A 154 -1.01 8.35 20.15
N LEU A 155 -2.05 9.04 19.68
CA LEU A 155 -2.56 10.29 20.20
C LEU A 155 -2.53 10.19 21.72
N ARG A 156 -1.61 10.93 22.32
CA ARG A 156 -1.70 11.37 23.71
C ARG A 156 -1.95 10.23 24.70
N ASP A 157 -0.88 9.71 25.26
CA ASP A 157 -0.82 9.98 26.69
C ASP A 157 -0.72 11.52 26.82
N GLN A 158 -1.62 12.17 27.58
CA GLN A 158 -1.37 13.49 28.19
C GLN A 158 -1.58 14.82 27.42
N ARG A 159 -2.65 15.09 26.66
CA ARG A 159 -3.11 16.50 26.56
C ARG A 159 -4.63 16.63 26.57
N VAL A 160 -5.17 16.95 27.75
CA VAL A 160 -6.51 17.54 27.99
C VAL A 160 -7.70 16.55 28.00
N LYS A 161 -7.75 15.62 28.97
CA LYS A 161 -8.96 15.05 29.62
C LYS A 161 -8.48 14.22 30.83
N SER A 162 -7.84 14.79 31.86
CA SER A 162 -8.54 15.34 33.01
C SER A 162 -7.65 16.33 33.77
N LEU A 163 -7.64 17.58 33.32
CA LEU A 163 -7.80 18.67 34.29
C LEU A 163 -9.30 18.68 34.59
N GLY A 164 -9.65 17.97 35.66
CA GLY A 164 -11.00 17.62 36.10
C GLY A 164 -10.85 16.56 37.17
#